data_AF-A0A7X2P742-F1
#
_entry.id   AF-A0A7X2P742-F1
#
_cell.length_a   1.000
_cell.length_b   1.000
_cell.length_c   1.000
_cell.angle_alpha   90.00
_cell.angle_beta   90.00
_cell.angle_gamma   90.00
#
_symmetry.space_group_name_H-M   'P 1'
#
loop_
_entity.id
_entity.type
_entity.pdbx_description
1 polymer ?
#
loop_
_entity_poly.entity_id
_entity_poly.type
_entity_poly.pdbx_seq_one_letter_code
_entity_poly.pdbx_strand_id
1 'polypeptide(L)'
;MRTPLRYQATEYDCGPTAVLNAITYLYSTEEIPPDFVKAVYNYGLDEYNDLGCPGRHGTSQAAIRFMTEWFNNYAKCTGYPLRCEYYQGEDVHMKENSQLVACLEQGGVAVVRCILECEHYITLTGIDSEYVHVFDPYFWDMDFGKKGIIRVTDKPFEMNRKISRNIMDCTDDCDYSFCKTENRTAMLIYKTGKGKVLLP
;
A
#
# COMPACT_ATOMS: atom_id res chain seq x y z
N MET A 1 20.93 -1.57 4.32
CA MET A 1 20.77 -2.13 2.95
C MET A 1 19.30 -2.06 2.54
N ARG A 2 18.95 -1.87 1.25
CA ARG A 2 17.54 -1.99 0.79
C ARG A 2 17.24 -3.43 0.36
N THR A 3 16.02 -3.89 0.59
CA THR A 3 15.51 -5.20 0.12
C THR A 3 14.47 -4.98 -0.98
N PRO A 4 14.37 -5.87 -1.98
CA PRO A 4 13.26 -5.85 -2.94
C PRO A 4 11.90 -5.83 -2.24
N LEU A 5 10.92 -5.22 -2.90
CA LEU A 5 9.52 -5.33 -2.53
C LEU A 5 9.04 -6.77 -2.79
N ARG A 6 8.08 -7.22 -1.99
CA ARG A 6 7.73 -8.64 -1.85
C ARG A 6 6.31 -8.92 -2.35
N TYR A 7 6.10 -10.13 -2.85
CA TYR A 7 4.79 -10.66 -3.18
C TYR A 7 4.11 -11.26 -1.95
N GLN A 8 2.78 -11.33 -1.99
CA GLN A 8 1.97 -11.96 -0.94
C GLN A 8 2.27 -13.46 -0.84
N ALA A 9 2.19 -14.02 0.36
CA ALA A 9 2.51 -15.43 0.60
C ALA A 9 1.31 -16.36 0.38
N THR A 10 0.09 -15.81 0.42
CA THR A 10 -1.19 -16.50 0.35
C THR A 10 -2.17 -15.70 -0.50
N GLU A 11 -3.33 -16.25 -0.84
CA GLU A 11 -4.39 -15.51 -1.55
C GLU A 11 -5.02 -14.37 -0.73
N TYR A 12 -4.61 -14.17 0.53
CA TYR A 12 -5.34 -13.31 1.47
C TYR A 12 -4.50 -12.19 2.11
N ASP A 13 -3.17 -12.20 1.97
CA ASP A 13 -2.27 -11.28 2.68
C ASP A 13 -1.77 -10.10 1.83
N CYS A 14 -2.55 -9.68 0.83
CA CYS A 14 -2.25 -8.48 0.04
C CYS A 14 -2.14 -7.21 0.90
N GLY A 15 -3.04 -7.02 1.87
CA GLY A 15 -3.04 -5.88 2.81
C GLY A 15 -1.75 -5.77 3.64
N PRO A 16 -1.40 -6.78 4.47
CA PRO A 16 -0.16 -6.80 5.23
C PRO A 16 1.06 -6.64 4.33
N THR A 17 1.07 -7.30 3.17
CA THR A 17 2.19 -7.24 2.22
C THR A 17 2.36 -5.83 1.66
N ALA A 18 1.27 -5.16 1.27
CA ALA A 18 1.31 -3.80 0.74
C ALA A 18 1.82 -2.79 1.80
N VAL A 19 1.41 -2.93 3.06
CA VAL A 19 1.91 -2.10 4.17
C VAL A 19 3.40 -2.34 4.41
N LEU A 20 3.85 -3.60 4.42
CA LEU A 20 5.26 -3.91 4.59
C LEU A 20 6.12 -3.43 3.43
N ASN A 21 5.61 -3.51 2.19
CA ASN A 21 6.28 -2.93 1.03
C ASN A 21 6.39 -1.41 1.15
N ALA A 22 5.36 -0.74 1.66
CA ALA A 22 5.43 0.71 1.86
C ALA A 22 6.53 1.13 2.85
N ILE A 23 6.65 0.41 3.96
CA ILE A 23 7.74 0.62 4.92
C ILE A 23 9.11 0.28 4.29
N THR A 24 9.20 -0.84 3.56
CA THR A 24 10.44 -1.30 2.90
C THR A 24 10.93 -0.32 1.83
N TYR A 25 10.02 0.38 1.16
CA TYR A 25 10.36 1.42 0.20
C TYR A 25 10.98 2.66 0.88
N LEU A 26 10.41 3.08 2.01
CA LEU A 26 10.85 4.29 2.72
C LEU A 26 12.13 4.09 3.54
N TYR A 27 12.37 2.88 4.06
CA TYR A 27 13.45 2.60 5.00
C TYR A 27 14.32 1.44 4.53
N SER A 28 15.61 1.54 4.81
CA SER A 28 16.52 0.40 4.66
C SER A 28 16.21 -0.66 5.73
N THR A 29 16.58 -1.91 5.47
CA THR A 29 16.28 -3.07 6.33
C THR A 29 16.80 -2.89 7.77
N GLU A 30 17.92 -2.19 7.95
CA GLU A 30 18.51 -1.90 9.27
C GLU A 30 17.81 -0.75 10.01
N GLU A 31 16.94 0.01 9.34
CA GLU A 31 16.10 1.05 9.93
C GLU A 31 14.70 0.53 10.31
N ILE A 32 14.31 -0.70 9.93
CA ILE A 32 12.94 -1.22 10.12
C ILE A 32 12.84 -2.02 11.42
N PRO A 33 12.03 -1.58 12.41
CA PRO A 33 11.84 -2.33 13.64
C PRO A 33 11.16 -3.68 13.40
N PRO A 34 11.64 -4.79 13.99
CA PRO A 34 10.95 -6.08 13.93
C PRO A 34 9.49 -6.02 14.42
N ASP A 35 9.21 -5.12 15.36
CA ASP A 35 7.86 -4.88 15.87
C ASP A 35 6.89 -4.39 14.78
N PHE A 36 7.37 -3.73 13.72
CA PHE A 36 6.52 -3.33 12.59
C PHE A 36 6.04 -4.57 11.84
N VAL A 37 6.96 -5.49 11.56
CA VAL A 37 6.62 -6.74 10.87
C VAL A 37 5.60 -7.53 11.69
N LYS A 38 5.84 -7.66 13.00
CA LYS A 38 4.93 -8.32 13.93
C LYS A 38 3.56 -7.64 13.99
N ALA A 39 3.53 -6.31 14.13
CA ALA A 39 2.29 -5.53 14.21
C ALA A 39 1.46 -5.67 12.94
N VAL A 40 2.08 -5.53 11.76
CA VAL A 40 1.36 -5.62 10.49
C VAL A 40 0.70 -6.98 10.28
N TYR A 41 1.38 -8.08 10.61
CA TYR A 41 0.75 -9.40 10.53
C TYR A 41 -0.25 -9.68 11.66
N ASN A 42 -0.07 -9.10 12.85
CA ASN A 42 -1.02 -9.26 13.95
C ASN A 42 -2.33 -8.48 13.76
N TYR A 43 -2.26 -7.33 13.08
CA TYR A 43 -3.40 -6.44 12.88
C TYR A 43 -4.01 -6.54 11.48
N GLY A 44 -3.25 -7.03 10.50
CA GLY A 44 -3.81 -7.48 9.23
C GLY A 44 -4.40 -8.89 9.32
N LEU A 45 -5.02 -9.35 8.23
CA LEU A 45 -5.75 -10.63 8.19
C LEU A 45 -6.87 -10.75 9.24
N ASP A 46 -7.54 -9.64 9.54
CA ASP A 46 -8.54 -9.55 10.61
C ASP A 46 -9.91 -10.11 10.20
N GLU A 47 -10.16 -10.32 8.91
CA GLU A 47 -11.45 -10.76 8.43
C GLU A 47 -11.61 -12.28 8.38
N TYR A 48 -12.84 -12.73 8.56
CA TYR A 48 -13.25 -14.14 8.49
C TYR A 48 -14.05 -14.35 7.21
N ASN A 49 -13.89 -15.50 6.57
CA ASN A 49 -14.78 -15.85 5.47
C ASN A 49 -16.19 -16.26 5.97
N ASP A 50 -17.10 -16.51 5.03
CA ASP A 50 -18.48 -16.93 5.33
C ASP A 50 -18.58 -18.25 6.14
N LEU A 51 -17.48 -19.03 6.17
CA LEU A 51 -17.37 -20.26 6.97
C LEU A 51 -16.74 -20.03 8.34
N GLY A 52 -16.46 -18.77 8.73
CA GLY A 52 -15.82 -18.43 10.00
C GLY A 52 -14.34 -18.81 10.06
N CYS A 53 -13.67 -19.01 8.92
CA CYS A 53 -12.23 -19.28 8.88
C CYS A 53 -11.45 -17.96 8.98
N PRO A 54 -10.56 -17.80 9.99
CA PRO A 54 -9.82 -16.56 10.21
C PRO A 54 -8.85 -16.25 9.06
N GLY A 55 -8.71 -14.97 8.74
CA GLY A 55 -7.81 -14.44 7.71
C GLY A 55 -8.23 -14.71 6.27
N ARG A 56 -9.39 -15.32 6.02
CA ARG A 56 -9.80 -15.77 4.67
C ARG A 56 -10.62 -14.76 3.87
N HIS A 57 -10.87 -13.58 4.41
CA HIS A 57 -11.30 -12.40 3.65
C HIS A 57 -10.21 -11.32 3.62
N GLY A 58 -9.01 -11.62 4.15
CA GLY A 58 -7.88 -10.71 4.14
C GLY A 58 -8.01 -9.60 5.19
N THR A 59 -7.72 -8.37 4.76
CA THR A 59 -7.61 -7.20 5.64
C THR A 59 -8.73 -6.21 5.40
N SER A 60 -9.40 -5.81 6.48
CA SER A 60 -10.46 -4.80 6.42
C SER A 60 -9.92 -3.37 6.35
N GLN A 61 -10.80 -2.44 5.96
CA GLN A 61 -10.52 -1.00 6.05
C GLN A 61 -10.25 -0.55 7.50
N ALA A 62 -10.93 -1.18 8.47
CA ALA A 62 -10.74 -0.90 9.89
C ALA A 62 -9.34 -1.30 10.38
N ALA A 63 -8.80 -2.43 9.89
CA ALA A 63 -7.43 -2.83 10.17
C ALA A 63 -6.40 -1.86 9.57
N ILE A 64 -6.59 -1.38 8.34
CA ILE A 64 -5.72 -0.34 7.74
C ILE A 64 -5.75 0.94 8.57
N ARG A 65 -6.93 1.40 8.97
CA ARG A 65 -7.08 2.57 9.86
C ARG A 65 -6.41 2.34 11.22
N PHE A 66 -6.59 1.17 11.81
CA PHE A 66 -5.96 0.82 13.08
C PHE A 66 -4.44 0.82 12.97
N MET A 67 -3.88 0.19 11.94
CA MET A 67 -2.44 0.19 11.69
C MET A 67 -1.90 1.60 11.48
N THR A 68 -2.64 2.47 10.77
CA THR A 68 -2.29 3.90 10.62
C THR A 68 -2.05 4.57 11.98
N GLU A 69 -3.00 4.42 12.90
CA GLU A 69 -2.88 4.99 14.25
C GLU A 69 -1.81 4.27 15.10
N TRP A 70 -1.66 2.96 14.93
CA TRP A 70 -0.62 2.19 15.61
C TRP A 70 0.77 2.70 15.26
N PHE A 71 1.05 2.94 13.97
CA PHE A 71 2.33 3.49 13.52
C PHE A 71 2.57 4.91 14.03
N ASN A 72 1.54 5.77 14.03
CA ASN A 72 1.64 7.11 14.61
C ASN A 72 1.93 7.08 16.11
N ASN A 73 1.27 6.19 16.85
CA ASN A 73 1.53 6.00 18.28
C ASN A 73 2.93 5.44 18.53
N TYR A 74 3.39 4.48 17.72
CA TYR A 74 4.75 3.97 17.79
C TYR A 74 5.77 5.11 17.59
N ALA A 75 5.59 5.92 16.55
CA ALA A 75 6.46 7.07 16.25
C ALA A 75 6.48 8.07 17.41
N LYS A 76 5.31 8.41 17.97
CA LYS A 76 5.18 9.29 19.13
C LYS A 76 5.91 8.76 20.36
N CYS A 77 5.80 7.46 20.64
CA CYS A 77 6.37 6.84 21.83
C CYS A 77 7.89 6.57 21.72
N THR A 78 8.39 6.31 20.51
CA THR A 78 9.79 5.88 20.29
C THR A 78 10.66 6.96 19.63
N GLY A 79 10.04 8.00 19.07
CA GLY A 79 10.70 8.98 18.22
C GLY A 79 11.06 8.44 16.83
N TYR A 80 10.44 7.34 16.38
CA TYR A 80 10.65 6.83 15.04
C TYR A 80 10.17 7.84 13.99
N PRO A 81 10.95 8.14 12.94
CA PRO A 81 10.71 9.29 12.06
C PRO A 81 9.70 8.98 10.96
N LEU A 82 8.48 8.59 11.34
CA LEU A 82 7.38 8.33 10.42
C LEU A 82 6.16 9.19 10.78
N ARG A 83 5.28 9.38 9.80
CA ARG A 83 3.93 9.92 10.00
C ARG A 83 3.00 9.21 9.04
N CYS A 84 1.84 8.78 9.52
CA CYS A 84 0.81 8.17 8.68
C CYS A 84 -0.47 8.99 8.71
N GLU A 85 -1.23 8.95 7.63
CA GLU A 85 -2.58 9.50 7.52
C GLU A 85 -3.52 8.45 6.91
N TYR A 86 -4.79 8.49 7.30
CA TYR A 86 -5.82 7.62 6.76
C TYR A 86 -6.88 8.46 6.06
N TYR A 87 -7.20 8.08 4.83
CA TYR A 87 -8.27 8.66 4.03
C TYR A 87 -9.21 7.56 3.54
N GLN A 88 -10.48 7.91 3.35
CA GLN A 88 -11.50 7.01 2.86
C GLN A 88 -12.49 7.78 1.99
N GLY A 89 -13.31 7.06 1.23
CA GLY A 89 -14.41 7.72 0.54
C GLY A 89 -13.94 8.63 -0.59
N GLU A 90 -14.60 9.79 -0.69
CA GLU A 90 -14.35 10.80 -1.70
C GLU A 90 -12.97 11.45 -1.59
N ASP A 91 -12.29 11.35 -0.45
CA ASP A 91 -10.95 11.91 -0.24
C ASP A 91 -9.84 11.11 -0.97
N VAL A 92 -10.19 9.91 -1.46
CA VAL A 92 -9.27 9.02 -2.18
C VAL A 92 -9.52 9.14 -3.70
N HIS A 93 -8.65 9.90 -4.36
CA HIS A 93 -8.70 10.14 -5.81
C HIS A 93 -7.33 10.57 -6.38
N MET A 94 -7.18 10.57 -7.71
CA MET A 94 -5.95 10.95 -8.43
C MET A 94 -5.95 12.38 -8.99
N LYS A 95 -7.00 13.17 -8.75
CA LYS A 95 -7.02 14.62 -9.07
C LYS A 95 -5.96 15.41 -8.27
N GLU A 96 -5.48 16.52 -8.84
CA GLU A 96 -4.33 17.31 -8.34
C GLU A 96 -4.46 17.83 -6.90
N ASN A 97 -5.67 18.05 -6.40
CA ASN A 97 -5.91 18.51 -5.02
C ASN A 97 -5.95 17.38 -3.98
N SER A 98 -5.70 16.12 -4.38
CA SER A 98 -5.74 14.99 -3.47
C SER A 98 -4.54 14.96 -2.53
N GLN A 99 -4.77 14.61 -1.27
CA GLN A 99 -3.70 14.29 -0.32
C GLN A 99 -2.90 13.07 -0.77
N LEU A 100 -3.54 12.12 -1.47
CA LEU A 100 -2.87 10.96 -2.05
C LEU A 100 -1.82 11.37 -3.08
N VAL A 101 -2.19 12.25 -4.02
CA VAL A 101 -1.26 12.76 -5.04
C VAL A 101 -0.14 13.56 -4.39
N ALA A 102 -0.49 14.49 -3.47
CA ALA A 102 0.50 15.29 -2.76
C ALA A 102 1.51 14.44 -1.97
N CYS A 103 1.06 13.33 -1.36
CA CYS A 103 1.92 12.38 -0.67
C CYS A 103 2.96 11.76 -1.62
N LEU A 104 2.51 11.25 -2.76
CA LEU A 104 3.39 10.59 -3.75
C LEU A 104 4.39 11.58 -4.35
N GLU A 105 3.97 12.81 -4.66
CA GLU A 105 4.85 13.87 -5.20
C GLU A 105 5.93 14.30 -4.20
N GLN A 106 5.65 14.23 -2.90
CA GLN A 106 6.61 14.53 -1.83
C GLN A 106 7.54 13.35 -1.51
N GLY A 107 7.46 12.25 -2.27
CA GLY A 107 8.25 11.04 -2.04
C GLY A 107 7.75 10.18 -0.87
N GLY A 108 6.51 10.42 -0.42
CA GLY A 108 5.77 9.50 0.43
C GLY A 108 5.27 8.27 -0.34
N VAL A 109 4.61 7.36 0.39
CA VAL A 109 4.07 6.11 -0.17
C VAL A 109 2.63 5.97 0.28
N ALA A 110 1.78 5.39 -0.56
CA ALA A 110 0.42 5.06 -0.20
C ALA A 110 0.15 3.56 -0.27
N VAL A 111 -0.69 3.06 0.61
CA VAL A 111 -1.35 1.75 0.50
C VAL A 111 -2.81 2.01 0.18
N VAL A 112 -3.27 1.54 -0.96
CA VAL A 112 -4.63 1.81 -1.44
C VAL A 112 -5.37 0.52 -1.74
N ARG A 113 -6.70 0.61 -1.68
CA ARG A 113 -7.61 -0.45 -2.10
C ARG A 113 -8.09 -0.22 -3.53
N CYS A 114 -7.98 -1.24 -4.37
CA CYS A 114 -8.41 -1.22 -5.76
C CYS A 114 -9.16 -2.51 -6.13
N ILE A 115 -9.69 -2.57 -7.35
CA ILE A 115 -10.28 -3.77 -7.93
C ILE A 115 -9.20 -4.53 -8.72
N LEU A 116 -9.10 -5.84 -8.52
CA LEU A 116 -8.35 -6.77 -9.36
C LEU A 116 -9.07 -8.12 -9.27
N GLU A 117 -10.04 -8.34 -10.16
CA GLU A 117 -11.11 -9.36 -10.04
C GLU A 117 -11.99 -9.25 -8.77
N CYS A 118 -11.40 -8.98 -7.62
CA CYS A 118 -12.00 -8.68 -6.32
C CYS A 118 -11.32 -7.46 -5.67
N GLU A 119 -11.69 -7.11 -4.43
CA GLU A 119 -11.04 -6.02 -3.71
C GLU A 119 -9.62 -6.41 -3.28
N HIS A 120 -8.64 -5.55 -3.57
CA HIS A 120 -7.21 -5.85 -3.43
C HIS A 120 -6.44 -4.65 -2.88
N TYR A 121 -5.36 -4.90 -2.14
CA TYR A 121 -4.47 -3.85 -1.64
C TYR A 121 -3.14 -3.82 -2.40
N ILE A 122 -2.72 -2.62 -2.82
CA ILE A 122 -1.49 -2.37 -3.55
C ILE A 122 -0.67 -1.24 -2.91
N THR A 123 0.63 -1.19 -3.20
CA THR A 123 1.53 -0.12 -2.76
C THR A 123 1.79 0.86 -3.90
N LEU A 124 1.57 2.15 -3.67
CA LEU A 124 1.89 3.23 -4.60
C LEU A 124 3.16 3.93 -4.14
N THR A 125 4.22 3.87 -4.94
CA THR A 125 5.58 4.31 -4.57
C THR A 125 6.01 5.63 -5.21
N GLY A 126 5.21 6.15 -6.14
CA GLY A 126 5.46 7.40 -6.82
C GLY A 126 4.40 7.70 -7.87
N ILE A 127 4.53 8.86 -8.51
CA ILE A 127 3.63 9.33 -9.55
C ILE A 127 4.41 10.20 -10.56
N ASP A 128 3.97 10.17 -11.81
CA ASP A 128 4.38 11.09 -12.86
C ASP A 128 3.15 11.70 -13.56
N SER A 129 3.35 12.44 -14.65
CA SER A 129 2.26 13.13 -15.33
C SER A 129 1.15 12.20 -15.83
N GLU A 130 1.49 10.95 -16.22
CA GLU A 130 0.54 9.99 -16.79
C GLU A 130 0.25 8.81 -15.86
N TYR A 131 1.26 8.33 -15.15
CA TYR A 131 1.22 7.06 -14.44
C TYR A 131 1.49 7.21 -12.95
N VAL A 132 0.89 6.31 -12.20
CA VAL A 132 1.24 5.98 -10.83
C VAL A 132 2.17 4.78 -10.86
N HIS A 133 3.22 4.81 -10.04
CA HIS A 133 4.17 3.71 -9.88
C HIS A 133 3.64 2.78 -8.79
N VAL A 134 3.46 1.51 -9.14
CA VAL A 134 2.71 0.55 -8.31
C VAL A 134 3.53 -0.71 -8.09
N PHE A 135 3.56 -1.18 -6.85
CA PHE A 135 3.89 -2.55 -6.52
C PHE A 135 2.63 -3.31 -6.12
N ASP A 136 2.20 -4.18 -7.01
CA ASP A 136 1.14 -5.15 -6.77
C ASP A 136 1.72 -6.36 -6.02
N PRO A 137 1.28 -6.67 -4.79
CA PRO A 137 1.75 -7.83 -4.06
C PRO A 137 1.28 -9.15 -4.69
N TYR A 138 0.27 -9.16 -5.56
CA TYR A 138 -0.12 -10.34 -6.31
C TYR A 138 0.86 -10.59 -7.46
N PHE A 139 1.54 -11.74 -7.46
CA PHE A 139 2.46 -12.07 -8.55
C PHE A 139 1.69 -12.48 -9.79
N TRP A 140 1.62 -11.57 -10.75
CA TRP A 140 1.08 -11.83 -12.08
C TRP A 140 2.17 -11.63 -13.12
N ASP A 141 2.55 -12.69 -13.84
CA ASP A 141 3.67 -12.67 -14.79
C ASP A 141 3.25 -12.40 -16.24
N MET A 142 1.96 -12.18 -16.48
CA MET A 142 1.42 -11.83 -17.79
C MET A 142 1.19 -10.31 -17.95
N ASP A 143 1.08 -9.86 -19.19
CA ASP A 143 0.59 -8.52 -19.50
C ASP A 143 -0.95 -8.52 -19.47
N PHE A 144 -1.56 -7.47 -18.95
CA PHE A 144 -3.01 -7.30 -18.99
C PHE A 144 -3.50 -7.01 -20.42
N GLY A 145 -2.61 -6.57 -21.33
CA GLY A 145 -2.97 -6.17 -22.69
C GLY A 145 -3.90 -4.94 -22.73
N LYS A 146 -4.13 -4.31 -21.58
CA LYS A 146 -5.02 -3.16 -21.39
C LYS A 146 -4.19 -1.88 -21.43
N LYS A 147 -4.54 -0.98 -22.37
CA LYS A 147 -3.89 0.32 -22.48
C LYS A 147 -3.94 1.05 -21.14
N GLY A 148 -2.79 1.50 -20.65
CA GLY A 148 -2.65 2.24 -19.39
C GLY A 148 -2.25 1.37 -18.18
N ILE A 149 -2.15 0.04 -18.33
CA ILE A 149 -1.50 -0.83 -17.34
C ILE A 149 -0.24 -1.39 -17.99
N ILE A 150 0.93 -1.12 -17.42
CA ILE A 150 2.22 -1.49 -17.98
C ILE A 150 2.97 -2.34 -16.96
N ARG A 151 3.44 -3.51 -17.38
CA ARG A 151 4.32 -4.36 -16.56
C ARG A 151 5.74 -3.80 -16.49
N VAL A 152 6.34 -3.85 -15.31
CA VAL A 152 7.72 -3.46 -15.03
C VAL A 152 8.45 -4.65 -14.40
N THR A 153 9.65 -5.00 -14.88
CA THR A 153 10.39 -6.21 -14.45
C THR A 153 11.80 -5.94 -13.93
N ASP A 154 12.31 -4.73 -14.11
CA ASP A 154 13.67 -4.30 -13.80
C ASP A 154 13.76 -3.34 -12.61
N LYS A 155 12.63 -3.07 -11.93
CA LYS A 155 12.54 -2.17 -10.78
C LYS A 155 12.03 -2.82 -9.49
N PRO A 156 12.67 -3.89 -9.01
CA PRO A 156 12.16 -4.70 -7.89
C PRO A 156 12.11 -3.95 -6.54
N PHE A 157 12.76 -2.78 -6.42
CA PHE A 157 12.75 -1.95 -5.22
C PHE A 157 11.72 -0.81 -5.27
N GLU A 158 11.03 -0.63 -6.40
CA GLU A 158 10.14 0.52 -6.63
C GLU A 158 8.75 0.09 -7.09
N MET A 159 8.65 -0.70 -8.15
CA MET A 159 7.38 -1.02 -8.79
C MET A 159 7.46 -2.26 -9.67
N ASN A 160 6.34 -2.95 -9.82
CA ASN A 160 6.15 -3.99 -10.83
C ASN A 160 5.06 -3.64 -11.86
N ARG A 161 4.38 -2.51 -11.67
CA ARG A 161 3.36 -1.95 -12.57
C ARG A 161 3.45 -0.43 -12.66
N LYS A 162 3.07 0.10 -13.81
CA LYS A 162 2.65 1.49 -13.98
C LYS A 162 1.20 1.52 -14.40
N ILE A 163 0.42 2.37 -13.74
CA ILE A 163 -1.04 2.42 -13.92
C ILE A 163 -1.44 3.85 -14.22
N SER A 164 -2.13 4.04 -15.34
CA SER A 164 -2.62 5.36 -15.75
C SER A 164 -3.50 5.95 -14.64
N ARG A 165 -3.29 7.23 -14.33
CA ARG A 165 -4.09 7.96 -13.32
C ARG A 165 -5.59 7.87 -13.60
N ASN A 166 -5.98 7.89 -14.89
CA ASN A 166 -7.37 7.76 -15.31
C ASN A 166 -7.97 6.37 -15.07
N ILE A 167 -7.15 5.32 -15.01
CA ILE A 167 -7.64 3.97 -14.69
C ILE A 167 -7.96 3.89 -13.20
N MET A 168 -7.07 4.42 -12.34
CA MET A 168 -7.31 4.45 -10.89
C MET A 168 -8.58 5.23 -10.54
N ASP A 169 -8.80 6.40 -11.16
CA ASP A 169 -10.00 7.21 -10.93
C ASP A 169 -11.23 6.77 -11.74
N CYS A 170 -11.15 5.66 -12.49
CA CYS A 170 -12.28 5.14 -13.24
C CYS A 170 -13.45 4.80 -12.29
N THR A 171 -14.67 5.16 -12.67
CA THR A 171 -15.88 4.84 -11.91
C THR A 171 -16.41 3.44 -12.17
N ASP A 172 -15.93 2.79 -13.23
CA ASP A 172 -16.27 1.41 -13.53
C ASP A 172 -15.38 0.46 -12.70
N ASP A 173 -15.97 -0.64 -12.24
CA ASP A 173 -15.25 -1.72 -11.57
C ASP A 173 -14.36 -2.42 -12.63
N CYS A 174 -13.10 -2.00 -12.73
CA CYS A 174 -12.14 -2.54 -13.68
C CYS A 174 -10.76 -2.68 -13.04
N ASP A 175 -9.91 -3.55 -13.58
CA ASP A 175 -8.62 -3.80 -12.94
C ASP A 175 -7.82 -2.52 -12.70
N TYR A 176 -7.43 -2.36 -11.44
CA TYR A 176 -6.77 -1.25 -10.77
C TYR A 176 -7.53 0.07 -10.66
N SER A 177 -8.83 0.12 -10.95
CA SER A 177 -9.64 1.24 -10.47
C SER A 177 -9.75 1.20 -8.95
N PHE A 178 -9.85 2.37 -8.32
CA PHE A 178 -10.25 2.43 -6.93
C PHE A 178 -11.60 1.74 -6.76
N CYS A 179 -11.82 1.14 -5.59
CA CYS A 179 -13.12 0.59 -5.25
C CYS A 179 -14.23 1.66 -5.37
N LYS A 180 -15.48 1.22 -5.33
CA LYS A 180 -16.63 2.10 -5.12
C LYS A 180 -16.36 3.05 -3.96
N THR A 181 -16.84 4.28 -4.07
CA THR A 181 -16.47 5.39 -3.18
C THR A 181 -16.50 4.98 -1.71
N GLU A 182 -17.57 4.33 -1.25
CA GLU A 182 -17.73 3.85 0.12
C GLU A 182 -16.63 2.90 0.64
N ASN A 183 -15.93 2.21 -0.27
CA ASN A 183 -14.89 1.24 0.03
C ASN A 183 -13.48 1.73 -0.30
N ARG A 184 -13.34 2.96 -0.81
CA ARG A 184 -12.02 3.55 -1.05
C ARG A 184 -11.31 3.75 0.26
N THR A 185 -10.07 3.30 0.32
CA THR A 185 -9.18 3.44 1.48
C THR A 185 -7.79 3.78 0.99
N ALA A 186 -7.16 4.74 1.64
CA ALA A 186 -5.75 5.06 1.47
C ALA A 186 -5.08 5.28 2.82
N MET A 187 -3.99 4.56 3.07
CA MET A 187 -3.03 4.86 4.13
C MET A 187 -1.83 5.55 3.50
N LEU A 188 -1.60 6.82 3.84
CA LEU A 188 -0.45 7.58 3.38
C LEU A 188 0.66 7.50 4.42
N ILE A 189 1.90 7.30 3.99
CA ILE A 189 3.07 7.13 4.85
C ILE A 189 4.16 8.09 4.40
N TYR A 190 4.61 8.92 5.33
CA TYR A 190 5.67 9.90 5.14
C TYR A 190 6.87 9.52 5.99
N LYS A 191 8.06 9.57 5.39
CA LYS A 191 9.33 9.56 6.11
C LYS A 191 9.63 10.98 6.58
N THR A 192 9.64 11.22 7.90
CA THR A 192 9.83 12.56 8.49
C THR A 192 11.28 12.84 8.90
N GLY A 193 12.18 11.89 8.68
CA GLY A 193 13.59 11.98 9.02
C GLY A 193 14.36 10.72 8.67
N LYS A 194 15.66 10.67 8.99
CA LYS A 194 16.47 9.45 8.84
C LYS A 194 16.12 8.45 9.93
N GLY A 195 15.83 7.20 9.56
CA GLY A 195 15.66 6.13 10.52
C GLY A 195 16.94 5.94 11.34
N LYS A 196 16.77 5.58 12.61
CA LYS A 196 17.90 5.14 13.43
C LYS A 196 18.24 3.71 13.02
N VAL A 197 19.52 3.47 12.71
CA VAL A 197 20.02 2.10 12.54
C VAL A 197 19.80 1.37 13.86
N LEU A 198 19.05 0.27 13.81
CA LEU A 198 18.81 -0.61 14.94
C LEU A 198 20.08 -1.44 15.11
N LEU A 199 21.01 -0.93 15.92
CA LEU A 199 22.20 -1.68 16.30
C LEU A 199 21.78 -2.91 17.13
N PRO A 200 22.44 -4.06 16.96
CA PRO A 200 22.19 -5.25 17.78
C PRO A 200 22.41 -5.02 19.27
#